data_AF-A0A7X6A967-F1
#
_entry.id   AF-A0A7X6A967-F1
#
_cell.length_a   1.000
_cell.length_b   1.000
_cell.length_c   1.000
_cell.angle_alpha   90.00
_cell.angle_beta   90.00
_cell.angle_gamma   90.00
#
_symmetry.space_group_name_H-M   'P 1'
#
loop_
_entity.id
_entity.type
_entity.pdbx_description
1 polymer ?
#
loop_
_entity_poly.entity_id
_entity_poly.type
_entity_poly.pdbx_seq_one_letter_code
_entity_poly.pdbx_strand_id
1 'polypeptide(L)'
;MNCSAFKRDLYHFQAEELSPAERAACLDHADLCAPCARLLEVEQGLLRGLKARLTASPHPPGLETRIREQLREAGRARQPGIGWVRRPWFAALAASVLLAVLVLPQFDSGPSPVTRVGPRIVTVVDFDCDKFGADFGQQRLCTHPRHLNALKLEDGGYWQISADGEVGRELITDRDLRGTRMRVEGWLYERIHTLQVDQAVPAGVQAAQLISTGH
;
A
#
# COMPACT_ATOMS: atom_id res chain seq x y z
N MET A 1 24.54 10.04 4.85
CA MET A 1 23.12 9.76 5.21
C MET A 1 23.07 8.56 6.16
N ASN A 2 22.06 8.45 7.04
CA ASN A 2 21.85 7.28 7.91
C ASN A 2 20.73 6.37 7.36
N CYS A 3 20.61 5.14 7.89
CA CYS A 3 19.67 4.15 7.36
C CYS A 3 18.19 4.58 7.46
N SER A 4 17.83 5.37 8.48
CA SER A 4 16.46 5.88 8.64
C SER A 4 16.12 6.90 7.55
N ALA A 5 17.02 7.85 7.30
CA ALA A 5 16.89 8.81 6.21
C ALA A 5 16.83 8.10 4.84
N PHE A 6 17.72 7.13 4.60
CA PHE A 6 17.69 6.34 3.37
C PHE A 6 16.33 5.65 3.17
N LYS A 7 15.80 4.97 4.19
CA LYS A 7 14.50 4.28 4.10
C LYS A 7 13.34 5.24 3.82
N ARG A 8 13.35 6.41 4.45
CA ARG A 8 12.33 7.45 4.20
C ARG A 8 12.43 7.98 2.76
N ASP A 9 13.64 8.21 2.27
CA ASP A 9 13.87 8.84 0.97
C ASP A 9 13.86 7.82 -0.19
N LEU A 10 13.83 6.51 0.10
CA LEU A 10 13.87 5.42 -0.88
C LEU A 10 12.74 5.47 -1.90
N TYR A 11 11.53 5.85 -1.48
CA TYR A 11 10.38 5.99 -2.38
C TYR A 11 10.61 7.13 -3.39
N HIS A 12 11.04 8.30 -2.90
CA HIS A 12 11.38 9.45 -3.75
C HIS A 12 12.56 9.16 -4.67
N PHE A 13 13.54 8.38 -4.20
CA PHE A 13 14.66 7.93 -5.01
C PHE A 13 14.18 7.10 -6.21
N GLN A 14 13.24 6.17 -6.01
CA GLN A 14 12.71 5.31 -7.07
C GLN A 14 11.76 6.04 -8.03
N ALA A 15 11.05 7.05 -7.53
CA ALA A 15 10.20 7.92 -8.33
C ALA A 15 10.97 8.99 -9.14
N GLU A 16 12.30 9.04 -9.00
CA GLU A 16 13.17 10.08 -9.60
C GLU A 16 12.82 11.50 -9.14
N GLU A 17 12.29 11.65 -7.91
CA GLU A 17 11.85 12.93 -7.33
C GLU A 17 12.93 13.63 -6.50
N LEU A 18 14.01 12.92 -6.16
CA LEU A 18 15.12 13.49 -5.40
C LEU A 18 15.96 14.44 -6.25
N SER A 19 16.46 15.51 -5.63
CA SER A 19 17.48 16.35 -6.25
C SER A 19 18.75 15.55 -6.58
N PRO A 20 19.59 15.99 -7.53
CA PRO A 20 20.82 15.27 -7.87
C PRO A 20 21.74 15.02 -6.67
N ALA A 21 21.79 15.96 -5.71
CA ALA A 21 22.60 15.84 -4.50
C ALA A 21 22.05 14.77 -3.54
N GLU A 22 20.73 14.73 -3.32
CA GLU A 22 20.09 13.72 -2.47
C GLU A 22 20.18 12.32 -3.08
N ARG A 23 20.03 12.23 -4.41
CA ARG A 23 20.21 10.98 -5.14
C ARG A 23 21.63 10.44 -4.99
N ALA A 24 22.64 11.31 -5.11
CA ALA A 24 24.04 10.93 -4.87
C ALA A 24 24.24 10.44 -3.43
N ALA A 25 23.70 11.15 -2.44
CA ALA A 25 23.79 10.74 -1.04
C ALA A 25 23.11 9.38 -0.75
N CYS A 26 22.02 9.04 -1.45
CA CYS A 26 21.38 7.73 -1.36
C CYS A 26 22.24 6.62 -1.96
N LEU A 27 22.83 6.87 -3.14
CA LEU A 27 23.75 5.93 -3.80
C LEU A 27 24.98 5.67 -2.93
N ASP A 28 25.63 6.73 -2.45
CA ASP A 28 26.79 6.65 -1.56
C ASP A 28 26.46 5.84 -0.30
N HIS A 29 25.25 6.02 0.26
CA HIS A 29 24.82 5.23 1.42
C HIS A 29 24.57 3.76 1.10
N ALA A 30 23.93 3.46 -0.04
CA ALA A 30 23.69 2.09 -0.48
C ALA A 30 25.02 1.35 -0.71
N ASP A 31 26.02 2.02 -1.29
CA ASP A 31 27.36 1.45 -1.51
C ASP A 31 28.09 1.13 -0.21
N LEU A 32 27.86 1.92 0.85
CA LEU A 32 28.50 1.74 2.16
C LEU A 32 27.69 0.86 3.13
N CYS A 33 26.41 0.59 2.86
CA CYS A 33 25.51 -0.08 3.79
C CYS A 33 24.80 -1.29 3.17
N ALA A 34 25.36 -2.49 3.36
CA ALA A 34 24.83 -3.74 2.81
C ALA A 34 23.34 -4.03 3.13
N PRO A 35 22.79 -3.71 4.32
CA PRO A 35 21.35 -3.82 4.57
C PRO A 35 20.50 -2.93 3.65
N CYS A 36 20.92 -1.67 3.44
CA CYS A 36 20.21 -0.72 2.58
C CYS A 36 20.37 -1.07 1.08
N ALA A 37 21.54 -1.58 0.67
CA ALA A 37 21.76 -2.10 -0.68
C ALA A 37 20.78 -3.22 -1.03
N ARG A 38 20.64 -4.21 -0.14
CA ARG A 38 19.68 -5.33 -0.34
C ARG A 38 18.24 -4.86 -0.39
N LEU A 39 17.87 -3.90 0.46
CA LEU A 39 16.53 -3.30 0.42
C LEU A 39 16.27 -2.64 -0.93
N LEU A 40 17.22 -1.84 -1.43
CA LEU A 40 17.12 -1.20 -2.75
C LEU A 40 16.97 -2.22 -3.87
N GLU A 41 17.76 -3.30 -3.84
CA GLU A 41 17.69 -4.38 -4.84
C GLU A 41 16.32 -5.06 -4.87
N VAL A 42 15.77 -5.40 -3.69
CA VAL A 42 14.44 -6.02 -3.56
C VAL A 42 13.36 -5.12 -4.15
N GLU A 43 13.34 -3.84 -3.79
CA GLU A 43 12.35 -2.89 -4.29
C GLU A 43 12.47 -2.67 -5.81
N GLN A 44 13.71 -2.55 -6.33
CA GLN A 44 13.93 -2.48 -7.78
C GLN A 44 13.50 -3.77 -8.50
N GLY A 45 13.67 -4.93 -7.86
CA GLY A 45 13.14 -6.21 -8.35
C GLY A 45 11.62 -6.21 -8.41
N LEU A 46 10.96 -5.74 -7.35
CA LEU A 46 9.50 -5.62 -7.27
C LEU A 46 8.96 -4.70 -8.37
N LEU A 47 9.52 -3.49 -8.52
CA LEU A 47 9.11 -2.54 -9.55
C LEU A 47 9.29 -3.09 -10.96
N ARG A 48 10.40 -3.77 -11.24
CA ARG A 48 10.60 -4.45 -12.54
C ARG A 48 9.57 -5.54 -12.78
N GLY A 49 9.28 -6.36 -11.78
CA GLY A 49 8.27 -7.41 -11.86
C GLY A 49 6.86 -6.86 -12.08
N LEU A 50 6.50 -5.76 -11.42
CA LEU A 50 5.22 -5.07 -11.61
C LEU A 50 5.14 -4.46 -13.02
N LYS A 51 6.18 -3.76 -13.48
CA LYS A 51 6.25 -3.20 -14.84
C LYS A 51 6.12 -4.28 -15.91
N ALA A 52 6.72 -5.45 -15.72
CA ALA A 52 6.62 -6.57 -16.66
C ALA A 52 5.21 -7.19 -16.72
N ARG A 53 4.44 -7.12 -15.62
CA ARG A 53 3.07 -7.67 -15.55
C ARG A 53 1.99 -6.69 -15.98
N LEU A 54 2.26 -5.39 -15.87
CA LEU A 54 1.39 -4.37 -16.42
C LEU A 54 1.41 -4.50 -17.94
N THR A 55 0.37 -5.12 -18.49
CA THR A 55 0.18 -5.25 -19.93
C THR A 55 0.25 -3.86 -20.53
N ALA A 56 1.28 -3.59 -21.34
CA ALA A 56 1.39 -2.34 -22.05
C ALA A 56 0.14 -2.19 -22.92
N SER A 57 -0.71 -1.22 -22.62
CA SER A 57 -1.82 -0.87 -23.51
C SER A 57 -1.22 -0.62 -24.89
N PRO A 58 -1.77 -1.24 -25.96
CA PRO A 58 -1.24 -1.04 -27.30
C PRO A 58 -1.20 0.46 -27.59
N HIS A 59 -0.01 0.96 -27.87
CA HIS A 59 0.16 2.37 -28.16
C HIS A 59 -0.67 2.75 -29.41
N PRO A 60 -1.25 3.97 -29.47
CA PRO A 60 -1.99 4.41 -30.63
C PRO A 60 -1.14 4.27 -31.91
N PRO A 61 -1.74 3.82 -33.02
CA PRO A 61 -1.01 3.72 -34.29
C PRO A 61 -0.42 5.08 -34.66
N GLY A 62 0.84 5.07 -35.09
CA GLY A 62 1.59 6.27 -35.47
C GLY A 62 2.05 7.16 -34.31
N LEU A 63 1.90 6.75 -33.03
CA LEU A 63 2.51 7.48 -31.90
C LEU A 63 4.04 7.50 -32.04
N GLU A 64 4.64 6.35 -32.35
CA GLU A 64 6.09 6.24 -32.51
C GLU A 64 6.62 7.16 -33.62
N THR A 65 5.93 7.21 -34.77
CA THR A 65 6.26 8.11 -35.86
C THR A 65 6.19 9.57 -35.42
N ARG A 66 5.11 9.96 -34.72
CA ARG A 66 4.95 11.32 -34.17
C ARG A 66 6.07 11.69 -33.19
N ILE A 67 6.46 10.78 -32.31
CA ILE A 67 7.56 11.00 -31.35
C ILE A 67 8.90 11.15 -32.10
N ARG A 68 9.18 10.31 -33.11
CA ARG A 68 10.40 10.44 -33.92
C ARG A 68 10.43 11.74 -34.72
N GLU A 69 9.31 12.16 -35.29
CA GLU A 69 9.19 13.42 -36.02
C GLU A 69 9.48 14.59 -35.07
N GLN A 70 8.85 14.62 -33.89
CA GLN A 70 9.08 15.64 -32.87
C GLN A 70 10.53 15.68 -32.39
N LEU A 71 11.18 14.54 -32.19
CA LEU A 71 12.61 14.50 -31.82
C LEU A 71 13.51 15.02 -32.93
N ARG A 72 13.21 14.70 -34.21
CA ARG A 72 13.93 15.26 -35.37
C ARG A 72 13.74 16.76 -35.47
N GLU A 73 12.52 17.24 -35.31
CA GLU A 73 12.21 18.68 -35.33
C GLU A 73 12.87 19.42 -34.16
N ALA A 74 12.81 18.88 -32.94
CA ALA A 74 13.48 19.44 -31.77
C ALA A 74 15.02 19.46 -31.94
N GLY A 75 15.59 18.44 -32.59
CA GLY A 75 17.01 18.43 -32.96
C GLY A 75 17.37 19.51 -33.99
N ARG A 76 16.50 19.78 -34.97
CA ARG A 76 16.69 20.85 -35.96
C ARG A 76 16.47 22.25 -35.39
N ALA A 77 15.53 22.41 -34.46
CA ALA A 77 15.21 23.68 -33.80
C ALA A 77 16.30 24.14 -32.81
N ARG A 78 17.29 23.28 -32.50
CA ARG A 78 18.40 23.55 -31.58
C ARG A 78 19.69 24.00 -32.28
N GLN A 79 19.60 24.71 -33.40
CA GLN A 79 20.65 25.66 -33.78
C GLN A 79 20.30 27.02 -33.15
N PRO A 80 20.89 27.40 -32.01
CA PRO A 80 20.59 28.67 -31.37
C PRO A 80 21.25 29.79 -32.17
N GLY A 81 20.51 30.39 -33.10
CA GLY A 81 20.74 31.79 -33.43
C GLY A 81 20.46 32.63 -32.18
N ILE A 82 21.45 33.40 -31.74
CA ILE A 82 21.51 34.20 -30.50
C ILE A 82 20.36 35.26 -30.35
N GLY A 83 19.35 35.26 -31.21
CA GLY A 83 18.30 36.30 -31.27
C GLY A 83 16.99 36.04 -30.50
N TRP A 84 16.77 34.87 -29.87
CA TRP A 84 15.40 34.47 -29.47
C TRP A 84 14.96 34.83 -28.04
N VAL A 85 15.81 35.46 -27.23
CA VAL A 85 15.57 35.80 -25.81
C VAL A 85 14.54 36.94 -25.61
N ARG A 86 13.73 37.28 -26.60
CA ARG A 86 12.81 38.45 -26.54
C ARG A 86 11.34 38.18 -26.85
N ARG A 87 10.87 36.93 -26.79
CA ARG A 87 9.47 36.61 -27.16
C ARG A 87 8.61 36.19 -25.94
N PRO A 88 7.53 36.94 -25.61
CA PRO A 88 6.80 36.85 -24.32
C PRO A 88 5.83 35.66 -24.16
N TRP A 89 5.76 34.74 -25.11
CA TRP A 89 4.76 33.65 -25.09
C TRP A 89 5.12 32.49 -24.14
N PHE A 90 6.36 32.41 -23.64
CA PHE A 90 6.75 31.42 -22.63
C PHE A 90 6.04 31.59 -21.28
N ALA A 91 5.50 32.78 -20.98
CA ALA A 91 4.73 33.02 -19.75
C ALA A 91 3.40 32.25 -19.70
N ALA A 92 2.78 31.96 -20.86
CA ALA A 92 1.47 31.30 -20.91
C ALA A 92 1.53 29.79 -20.64
N LEU A 93 2.64 29.13 -20.99
CA LEU A 93 2.85 27.69 -20.74
C LEU A 93 3.18 27.39 -19.28
N ALA A 94 3.89 28.28 -18.59
CA ALA A 94 4.18 28.10 -17.17
C ALA A 94 2.92 28.19 -16.29
N ALA A 95 1.97 29.05 -16.65
CA ALA A 95 0.73 29.24 -15.89
C ALA A 95 -0.23 28.04 -15.95
N SER A 96 -0.25 27.30 -17.06
CA SER A 96 -1.16 26.16 -17.26
C SER A 96 -0.72 24.90 -16.49
N VAL A 97 0.59 24.69 -16.34
CA VAL A 97 1.14 23.62 -15.48
C VAL A 97 0.87 23.92 -14.00
N LEU A 98 1.01 25.18 -13.58
CA LEU A 98 0.72 25.60 -12.20
C LEU A 98 -0.76 25.38 -11.83
N LEU A 99 -1.67 25.65 -12.77
CA LEU A 99 -3.11 25.45 -12.57
C LEU A 99 -3.47 23.95 -12.46
N ALA A 100 -2.81 23.09 -13.24
CA ALA A 100 -3.03 21.64 -13.15
C ALA A 100 -2.59 21.06 -11.79
N VAL A 101 -1.52 21.61 -11.19
CA VAL A 101 -1.06 21.23 -9.84
C VAL A 101 -2.03 21.70 -8.75
N LEU A 102 -2.66 22.86 -8.94
CA LEU A 102 -3.63 23.43 -7.97
C LEU A 102 -5.01 22.76 -7.98
N VAL A 103 -5.42 22.16 -9.10
CA VAL A 103 -6.75 21.52 -9.26
C VAL A 103 -6.73 20.03 -8.92
N LEU A 104 -5.55 19.43 -8.68
CA LEU A 104 -5.51 18.09 -8.11
C LEU A 104 -6.24 18.13 -6.76
N PRO A 105 -7.30 17.33 -6.56
CA PRO A 105 -8.00 17.29 -5.29
C PRO A 105 -6.94 16.97 -4.24
N GLN A 106 -6.75 17.88 -3.29
CA GLN A 106 -5.91 17.62 -2.15
C GLN A 106 -6.53 16.41 -1.48
N PHE A 107 -5.97 15.23 -1.73
CA PHE A 107 -6.36 14.02 -1.05
C PHE A 107 -6.16 14.33 0.42
N ASP A 108 -7.28 14.56 1.09
CA ASP A 108 -7.33 14.99 2.47
C ASP A 108 -6.73 13.87 3.30
N SER A 109 -5.41 13.97 3.45
CA SER A 109 -4.52 13.02 4.11
C SER A 109 -4.56 13.22 5.62
N GLY A 110 -5.63 13.86 6.10
CA GLY A 110 -5.97 13.90 7.50
C GLY A 110 -5.87 12.49 8.09
N PRO A 111 -5.36 12.38 9.33
CA PRO A 111 -5.22 11.09 10.00
C PRO A 111 -6.57 10.38 9.95
N SER A 112 -6.58 9.12 9.50
CA SER A 112 -7.81 8.34 9.50
C SER A 112 -8.35 8.31 10.94
N PRO A 113 -9.64 8.59 11.16
CA PRO A 113 -10.20 8.52 12.50
C PRO A 113 -9.95 7.12 13.05
N VAL A 114 -9.33 7.09 14.23
CA VAL A 114 -9.03 5.86 14.95
C VAL A 114 -9.96 5.82 16.15
N THR A 115 -10.84 4.83 16.18
CA THR A 115 -11.83 4.67 17.23
C THR A 115 -11.54 3.41 18.03
N ARG A 116 -11.53 3.51 19.36
CA ARG A 116 -11.39 2.33 20.21
C ARG A 116 -12.69 1.54 20.18
N VAL A 117 -12.60 0.26 19.81
CA VAL A 117 -13.71 -0.67 19.75
C VAL A 117 -13.68 -1.53 20.99
N GLY A 118 -14.73 -1.42 21.82
CA GLY A 118 -14.95 -2.33 22.96
C GLY A 118 -15.29 -3.75 22.49
N PRO A 119 -15.60 -4.67 23.42
CA PRO A 119 -15.82 -6.07 23.08
C PRO A 119 -16.90 -6.27 22.02
N ARG A 120 -16.52 -6.88 20.90
CA ARG A 120 -17.42 -7.21 19.79
C ARG A 120 -17.33 -8.69 19.44
N ILE A 121 -18.49 -9.30 19.19
CA ILE A 121 -18.57 -10.67 18.70
C ILE A 121 -18.40 -10.64 17.18
N VAL A 122 -17.43 -11.40 16.70
CA VAL A 122 -17.10 -11.55 15.28
C VAL A 122 -16.92 -13.03 14.96
N THR A 123 -16.97 -13.38 13.68
CA THR A 123 -16.59 -14.70 13.19
C THR A 123 -15.32 -14.55 12.37
N VAL A 124 -14.28 -15.32 12.68
CA VAL A 124 -13.07 -15.35 11.86
C VAL A 124 -13.39 -16.08 10.56
N VAL A 125 -13.15 -15.47 9.42
CA VAL A 125 -13.44 -16.05 8.10
C VAL A 125 -12.28 -15.79 7.15
N ASP A 126 -12.16 -16.58 6.09
CA ASP A 126 -11.34 -16.20 4.95
C ASP A 126 -12.14 -15.23 4.05
N PHE A 127 -11.68 -13.99 3.88
CA PHE A 127 -12.49 -12.95 3.23
C PHE A 127 -12.95 -13.34 1.82
N ASP A 128 -12.00 -13.80 0.98
CA ASP A 128 -12.30 -14.14 -0.41
C ASP A 128 -13.19 -15.39 -0.47
N CYS A 129 -12.85 -16.46 0.26
CA CYS A 129 -13.66 -17.69 0.23
C CYS A 129 -15.08 -17.46 0.77
N ASP A 130 -15.25 -16.70 1.85
CA ASP A 130 -16.58 -16.39 2.41
C ASP A 130 -17.43 -15.56 1.42
N LYS A 131 -16.81 -14.61 0.71
CA LYS A 131 -17.46 -13.84 -0.36
C LYS A 131 -17.94 -14.71 -1.53
N PHE A 132 -17.25 -15.82 -1.81
CA PHE A 132 -17.66 -16.82 -2.81
C PHE A 132 -18.60 -17.91 -2.24
N GLY A 133 -19.03 -17.79 -0.99
CA GLY A 133 -19.97 -18.71 -0.36
C GLY A 133 -19.38 -20.07 0.04
N ALA A 134 -18.05 -20.16 0.17
CA ALA A 134 -17.41 -21.38 0.65
C ALA A 134 -17.72 -21.60 2.14
N ASP A 135 -18.00 -22.85 2.53
CA ASP A 135 -18.24 -23.19 3.93
C ASP A 135 -16.94 -23.14 4.77
N PHE A 136 -17.05 -23.16 6.09
CA PHE A 136 -15.87 -23.04 6.97
C PHE A 136 -14.88 -24.21 6.84
N GLY A 137 -15.33 -25.40 6.46
CA GLY A 137 -14.44 -26.54 6.19
C GLY A 137 -13.59 -26.29 4.95
N GLN A 138 -14.22 -25.84 3.87
CA GLN A 138 -13.53 -25.43 2.64
C GLN A 138 -12.57 -24.27 2.90
N GLN A 139 -12.98 -23.28 3.70
CA GLN A 139 -12.13 -22.17 4.09
C GLN A 139 -10.87 -22.66 4.83
N ARG A 140 -10.97 -23.55 5.83
CA ARG A 140 -9.80 -24.10 6.55
C ARG A 140 -8.81 -24.82 5.64
N LEU A 141 -9.31 -25.51 4.61
CA LEU A 141 -8.50 -26.24 3.64
C LEU A 141 -7.91 -25.35 2.53
N CYS A 142 -8.33 -24.09 2.42
CA CYS A 142 -7.83 -23.19 1.38
C CYS A 142 -6.34 -22.89 1.58
N THR A 143 -5.53 -23.21 0.56
CA THR A 143 -4.07 -23.00 0.56
C THR A 143 -3.64 -21.79 -0.27
N HIS A 144 -4.58 -21.01 -0.81
CA HIS A 144 -4.26 -19.89 -1.69
C HIS A 144 -3.46 -18.82 -0.93
N PRO A 145 -2.27 -18.40 -1.40
CA PRO A 145 -1.33 -17.61 -0.60
C PRO A 145 -1.77 -16.16 -0.33
N ARG A 146 -2.80 -15.68 -1.05
CA ARG A 146 -3.37 -14.32 -0.88
C ARG A 146 -4.61 -14.27 0.01
N HIS A 147 -5.12 -15.43 0.36
CA HIS A 147 -6.33 -15.57 1.14
C HIS A 147 -5.98 -15.44 2.62
N LEU A 148 -6.45 -14.35 3.23
CA LEU A 148 -6.17 -13.97 4.61
C LEU A 148 -7.45 -13.98 5.42
N ASN A 149 -7.30 -14.22 6.72
CA ASN A 149 -8.43 -14.14 7.64
C ASN A 149 -8.91 -12.68 7.79
N ALA A 150 -10.21 -12.52 7.98
CA ALA A 150 -10.92 -11.29 8.29
C ALA A 150 -11.93 -11.55 9.42
N LEU A 151 -12.45 -10.48 10.00
CA LEU A 151 -13.45 -10.53 11.06
C LEU A 151 -14.82 -10.19 10.47
N LYS A 152 -15.69 -11.17 10.35
CA LYS A 152 -17.07 -10.99 9.90
C LYS A 152 -17.95 -10.58 11.07
N LEU A 153 -18.64 -9.45 10.91
CA LEU A 153 -19.57 -8.88 11.87
C LEU A 153 -20.95 -9.56 11.76
N GLU A 154 -21.79 -9.40 12.80
CA GLU A 154 -23.15 -9.96 12.80
C GLU A 154 -24.08 -9.30 11.77
N ASP A 155 -23.79 -8.05 11.37
CA ASP A 155 -24.50 -7.34 10.30
C ASP A 155 -24.05 -7.75 8.89
N GLY A 156 -23.10 -8.68 8.79
CA GLY A 156 -22.52 -9.14 7.52
C GLY A 156 -21.38 -8.26 6.99
N GLY A 157 -21.02 -7.19 7.70
CA GLY A 157 -19.83 -6.40 7.41
C GLY A 157 -18.53 -7.15 7.72
N TYR A 158 -17.41 -6.60 7.27
CA TYR A 158 -16.08 -7.18 7.49
C TYR A 158 -15.11 -6.12 8.03
N TRP A 159 -14.25 -6.55 8.95
CA TRP A 159 -13.03 -5.84 9.28
C TRP A 159 -11.82 -6.64 8.84
N GLN A 160 -10.86 -5.96 8.23
CA GLN A 160 -9.51 -6.49 8.05
C GLN A 160 -8.80 -6.54 9.41
N ILE A 161 -7.83 -7.42 9.55
CA ILE A 161 -7.04 -7.57 10.77
C ILE A 161 -5.69 -6.90 10.53
N SER A 162 -5.27 -5.99 11.41
CA SER A 162 -3.90 -5.46 11.34
C SER A 162 -2.90 -6.54 11.73
N ALA A 163 -1.77 -6.60 11.03
CA ALA A 163 -0.64 -7.44 11.40
C ALA A 163 0.19 -6.83 12.54
N ASP A 164 -0.20 -5.64 13.03
CA ASP A 164 0.42 -5.01 14.19
C ASP A 164 0.00 -5.72 15.47
N GLY A 165 0.98 -6.24 16.20
CA GLY A 165 0.76 -7.01 17.42
C GLY A 165 0.86 -8.53 17.21
N GLU A 166 0.90 -9.27 18.31
CA GLU A 166 1.00 -10.74 18.29
C GLU A 166 -0.37 -11.38 17.99
N VAL A 167 -1.43 -10.92 18.68
CA VAL A 167 -2.80 -11.41 18.51
C VAL A 167 -3.28 -11.24 17.07
N GLY A 168 -3.04 -10.08 16.44
CA GLY A 168 -3.40 -9.85 15.04
C GLY A 168 -2.69 -10.82 14.08
N ARG A 169 -1.39 -11.08 14.27
CA ARG A 169 -0.63 -12.01 13.43
C ARG A 169 -1.12 -13.45 13.57
N GLU A 170 -1.41 -13.89 14.78
CA GLU A 170 -2.00 -15.21 15.03
C GLU A 170 -3.35 -15.33 14.31
N LEU A 171 -4.25 -14.36 14.52
CA LEU A 171 -5.56 -14.34 13.87
C LEU A 171 -5.49 -14.34 12.33
N ILE A 172 -4.49 -13.67 11.74
CA ILE A 172 -4.32 -13.63 10.28
C ILE A 172 -3.85 -14.98 9.73
N THR A 173 -2.98 -15.68 10.46
CA THR A 173 -2.23 -16.83 9.95
C THR A 173 -2.84 -18.18 10.33
N ASP A 174 -3.50 -18.26 11.48
CA ASP A 174 -4.12 -19.49 11.94
C ASP A 174 -5.42 -19.77 11.18
N ARG A 175 -5.35 -20.76 10.29
CA ARG A 175 -6.49 -21.18 9.47
C ARG A 175 -7.54 -21.95 10.26
N ASP A 176 -7.15 -22.59 11.35
CA ASP A 176 -8.08 -23.40 12.16
C ASP A 176 -9.09 -22.52 12.90
N LEU A 177 -8.77 -21.24 13.10
CA LEU A 177 -9.69 -20.25 13.65
C LEU A 177 -10.87 -19.94 12.73
N ARG A 178 -10.80 -20.23 11.42
CA ARG A 178 -11.90 -19.95 10.48
C ARG A 178 -13.20 -20.64 10.93
N GLY A 179 -14.31 -19.89 10.95
CA GLY A 179 -15.61 -20.29 11.49
C GLY A 179 -15.74 -20.17 13.01
N THR A 180 -14.69 -19.81 13.74
CA THR A 180 -14.75 -19.60 15.20
C THR A 180 -15.35 -18.25 15.50
N ARG A 181 -16.35 -18.21 16.39
CA ARG A 181 -16.84 -16.96 16.96
C ARG A 181 -15.87 -16.47 18.02
N MET A 182 -15.41 -15.24 17.91
CA MET A 182 -14.49 -14.63 18.85
C MET A 182 -15.06 -13.32 19.38
N ARG A 183 -14.71 -13.00 20.62
CA ARG A 183 -14.87 -11.67 21.19
C ARG A 183 -13.56 -10.93 21.03
N VAL A 184 -13.59 -9.84 20.26
CA VAL A 184 -12.41 -9.03 19.94
C VAL A 184 -12.53 -7.61 20.50
N GLU A 185 -11.39 -7.03 20.85
CA GLU A 185 -11.25 -5.64 21.32
C GLU A 185 -10.02 -5.01 20.66
N GLY A 186 -10.04 -3.70 20.40
CA GLY A 186 -8.89 -3.03 19.79
C GLY A 186 -9.16 -1.64 19.23
N TRP A 187 -8.35 -1.24 18.24
CA TRP A 187 -8.41 0.07 17.57
C TRP A 187 -8.82 -0.09 16.11
N LEU A 188 -9.94 0.53 15.74
CA LEU A 188 -10.48 0.50 14.38
C LEU A 188 -10.03 1.73 13.60
N TYR A 189 -9.35 1.49 12.48
CA TYR A 189 -9.03 2.49 11.47
C TYR A 189 -10.21 2.58 10.50
N GLU A 190 -11.16 3.46 10.77
CA GLU A 190 -12.49 3.43 10.13
C GLU A 190 -12.42 3.55 8.61
N ARG A 191 -11.51 4.40 8.09
CA ARG A 191 -11.39 4.68 6.65
C ARG A 191 -10.99 3.47 5.81
N ILE A 192 -10.24 2.53 6.41
CA ILE A 192 -9.74 1.32 5.75
C ILE A 192 -10.39 0.05 6.30
N HIS A 193 -11.30 0.18 7.26
CA HIS A 193 -11.98 -0.92 7.94
C HIS A 193 -11.02 -1.99 8.49
N THR A 194 -9.90 -1.56 9.06
CA THR A 194 -8.89 -2.45 9.67
C THR A 194 -8.94 -2.33 11.18
N LEU A 195 -8.99 -3.46 11.90
CA LEU A 195 -8.93 -3.52 13.35
C LEU A 195 -7.53 -3.99 13.77
N GLN A 196 -6.81 -3.17 14.53
CA GLN A 196 -5.68 -3.64 15.33
C GLN A 196 -6.24 -4.30 16.60
N VAL A 197 -6.05 -5.61 16.70
CA VAL A 197 -6.66 -6.43 17.75
C VAL A 197 -5.74 -6.48 18.96
N ASP A 198 -6.21 -5.95 20.10
CA ASP A 198 -5.50 -6.01 21.37
C ASP A 198 -5.79 -7.33 22.11
N GLN A 199 -7.04 -7.81 22.01
CA GLN A 199 -7.49 -9.06 22.63
C GLN A 199 -8.44 -9.82 21.72
N ALA A 200 -8.32 -11.14 21.70
CA ALA A 200 -9.24 -12.05 21.02
C ALA A 200 -9.43 -13.31 21.86
N VAL A 201 -10.68 -13.60 22.22
CA VAL A 201 -11.03 -14.80 22.99
C VAL A 201 -12.19 -15.55 22.33
N PRO A 202 -12.18 -16.88 22.25
CA PRO A 202 -13.31 -17.63 21.72
C PRO A 202 -14.61 -17.31 22.48
N ALA A 203 -15.66 -16.92 21.75
CA ALA A 203 -16.97 -16.64 22.30
C ALA A 203 -17.63 -17.95 22.70
N GLY A 204 -17.84 -18.16 24.01
CA GLY A 204 -18.49 -19.35 24.57
C GLY A 204 -17.67 -20.13 25.60
N VAL A 205 -16.36 -19.88 25.71
CA VAL A 205 -15.48 -20.63 26.66
C VAL A 205 -15.57 -20.09 28.10
N GLN A 206 -16.11 -18.89 28.31
CA GLN A 206 -16.15 -18.26 29.64
C GLN A 206 -17.16 -18.82 30.65
N ALA A 207 -18.07 -19.71 30.25
CA ALA A 207 -19.01 -20.29 31.21
C ALA A 207 -18.38 -21.33 32.16
N ALA A 208 -17.22 -21.91 31.80
CA ALA A 208 -16.66 -23.03 32.56
C ALA A 208 -15.63 -22.63 33.63
N GLN A 209 -14.96 -21.48 33.51
CA GLN A 209 -13.85 -21.13 34.42
C GLN A 209 -14.26 -20.33 35.66
N LEU A 210 -15.46 -19.74 35.70
CA LEU A 210 -15.94 -18.98 36.88
C LEU A 210 -16.51 -19.87 38.01
N ILE A 211 -16.62 -21.18 37.81
CA ILE A 211 -17.12 -22.12 38.83
C ILE A 211 -15.97 -22.73 39.67
N SER A 212 -14.70 -22.58 39.26
CA SER A 212 -13.58 -23.33 39.87
C SER A 212 -12.78 -22.61 40.96
N THR A 213 -13.11 -21.38 41.36
CA THR A 213 -12.34 -20.63 42.38
C THR A 213 -13.15 -20.33 43.65
N GLY A 214 -14.18 -21.12 43.94
CA GLY A 214 -15.09 -20.95 45.08
C GLY A 214 -15.04 -22.02 46.16
N HIS A 215 -13.88 -22.66 46.40
CA HIS A 215 -13.68 -23.58 47.51
C HIS A 215 -12.37 -23.29 48.26
#